data_AF-A0A494TQE3-F1
#
_entry.id   AF-A0A494TQE3-F1
#
_cell.length_a   1.000
_cell.length_b   1.000
_cell.length_c   1.000
_cell.angle_alpha   90.00
_cell.angle_beta   90.00
_cell.angle_gamma   90.00
#
_symmetry.space_group_name_H-M   'P 1'
#
loop_
_entity.id
_entity.type
_entity.pdbx_description
1 polymer ?
#
loop_
_entity_poly.entity_id
_entity_poly.type
_entity_poly.pdbx_seq_one_letter_code
_entity_poly.pdbx_strand_id
1 'polypeptide(L)'
;MQPKPSRKPQPPRFPCQARTRLGHLCKSPSMPNGRCRMHGGTNPGAPKGNRNAWKHGGRSRETIEMRRKIARLNCEMRDRLD
;
A
#
# COMPACT_ATOMS: atom_id res chain seq x y z
N MET A 1 32.89 27.44 -7.32
CA MET A 1 31.61 27.46 -6.58
C MET A 1 31.40 26.09 -5.96
N GLN A 2 31.31 25.98 -4.63
CA GLN A 2 31.03 24.70 -3.98
C GLN A 2 29.58 24.25 -4.31
N PRO A 3 29.34 22.99 -4.68
CA PRO A 3 27.98 22.50 -4.89
C PRO A 3 27.22 22.54 -3.55
N LYS A 4 26.04 23.16 -3.55
CA LYS A 4 25.19 23.23 -2.37
C LYS A 4 24.75 21.81 -1.98
N PRO A 5 24.81 21.41 -0.71
CA PRO A 5 24.38 20.08 -0.30
C PRO A 5 22.88 19.92 -0.58
N SER A 6 22.51 18.78 -1.18
CA SER A 6 21.11 18.44 -1.44
C SER A 6 20.33 18.42 -0.11
N ARG A 7 19.28 19.23 -0.01
CA ARG A 7 18.41 19.24 1.18
C ARG A 7 17.79 17.85 1.33
N LYS A 8 18.11 17.15 2.41
CA LYS A 8 17.45 15.89 2.75
C LYS A 8 15.95 16.15 2.96
N PRO A 9 15.05 15.28 2.49
CA PRO A 9 13.62 15.46 2.68
C PRO A 9 13.30 15.52 4.17
N GLN A 10 12.58 16.57 4.60
CA GLN A 10 12.17 16.70 5.99
C GLN A 10 11.14 15.61 6.32
N PRO A 11 11.23 14.95 7.48
CA PRO A 11 10.24 13.97 7.89
C PRO A 11 8.86 14.65 8.01
N PRO A 12 7.76 13.97 7.67
CA PRO A 12 6.42 14.54 7.78
C PRO A 12 6.13 15.01 9.20
N ARG A 13 5.45 16.16 9.29
CA ARG A 13 5.21 16.89 10.53
C ARG A 13 4.17 16.26 11.46
N PHE A 14 3.51 15.20 11.01
CA PHE A 14 2.40 14.55 11.74
C PHE A 14 2.90 13.38 12.59
N PRO A 15 2.26 13.09 13.74
CA PRO A 15 2.60 11.93 14.56
C PRO A 15 2.16 10.62 13.90
N CYS A 16 2.88 9.53 14.20
CA CYS A 16 2.62 8.18 13.68
C CYS A 16 1.23 7.62 14.03
N GLN A 17 0.72 7.92 15.23
CA GLN A 17 -0.61 7.48 15.70
C GLN A 17 -0.83 5.96 15.75
N ALA A 18 0.20 5.12 15.57
CA ALA A 18 0.08 3.68 15.83
C ALA A 18 -0.11 3.42 17.32
N ARG A 19 -0.91 2.42 17.68
CA ARG A 19 -1.14 2.03 19.08
C ARG A 19 0.10 1.34 19.64
N THR A 20 0.64 1.87 20.73
CA THR A 20 1.81 1.30 21.41
C THR A 20 1.40 0.10 22.27
N ARG A 21 2.38 -0.68 22.73
CA ARG A 21 2.13 -1.80 23.67
C ARG A 21 1.51 -1.35 24.99
N LEU A 22 1.73 -0.10 25.38
CA LEU A 22 1.15 0.53 26.59
C LEU A 22 -0.26 1.06 26.34
N GLY A 23 -0.82 0.90 25.13
CA GLY A 23 -2.20 1.23 24.79
C GLY A 23 -2.44 2.66 24.30
N HIS A 24 -1.46 3.56 24.39
CA HIS A 24 -1.57 4.94 23.91
C HIS A 24 -1.14 5.10 22.44
N LEU A 25 -1.46 6.24 21.82
CA LEU A 25 -1.03 6.56 20.46
C LEU A 25 0.45 6.94 20.41
N CYS A 26 1.14 6.54 19.33
CA CYS A 26 2.54 6.87 19.10
C CYS A 26 2.71 8.34 18.67
N LYS A 27 3.48 9.09 19.46
CA LYS A 27 3.79 10.52 19.25
C LYS A 27 5.05 10.76 18.40
N SER A 28 5.78 9.71 18.02
CA SER A 28 6.98 9.83 17.20
C SER A 28 6.65 10.43 15.82
N PRO A 29 7.58 11.19 15.22
CA PRO A 29 7.37 11.77 13.90
C PRO A 29 7.13 10.66 12.89
N SER A 30 6.12 10.89 12.05
CA SER A 30 5.79 9.99 10.95
C SER A 30 6.87 10.06 9.87
N MET A 31 6.98 9.01 9.07
CA MET A 31 7.70 9.00 7.80
C MET A 31 6.71 9.17 6.65
N PRO A 32 7.15 9.35 5.38
CA PRO A 32 6.23 9.53 4.24
C PRO A 32 5.17 8.42 4.08
N ASN A 33 5.38 7.24 4.68
CA ASN A 33 4.43 6.13 4.74
C ASN A 33 3.32 6.30 5.80
N GLY A 34 3.28 7.40 6.54
CA GLY A 34 2.27 7.65 7.57
C GLY A 34 2.56 7.01 8.93
N ARG A 35 3.66 6.27 9.10
CA ARG A 35 4.07 5.67 10.38
C ARG A 35 5.52 6.04 10.75
N CYS A 36 5.87 5.98 12.03
CA CYS A 36 7.25 6.24 12.48
C CYS A 36 8.18 5.10 12.10
N ARG A 37 9.50 5.33 12.16
CA ARG A 37 10.53 4.31 11.89
C ARG A 37 10.31 2.99 12.64
N MET A 38 9.82 3.06 13.88
CA MET A 38 9.59 1.89 14.74
C MET A 38 8.32 1.11 14.40
N HIS A 39 7.23 1.77 13.98
CA HIS A 39 5.95 1.11 13.67
C HIS A 39 5.72 0.85 12.18
N GLY A 40 6.33 1.66 11.31
CA GLY A 40 6.18 1.61 9.86
C GLY A 40 7.33 0.94 9.12
N GLY A 41 8.47 0.73 9.79
CA GLY A 41 9.70 0.30 9.14
C GLY A 41 10.22 1.34 8.13
N THR A 42 11.47 1.21 7.71
CA THR A 42 12.10 2.14 6.76
C THR A 42 11.68 1.90 5.31
N ASN A 43 11.09 0.74 5.01
CA ASN A 43 10.67 0.37 3.66
C ASN A 43 9.17 0.64 3.49
N PRO A 44 8.73 1.46 2.51
CA PRO A 44 7.31 1.74 2.27
C PRO A 44 6.49 0.52 1.81
N GLY A 45 7.14 -0.63 1.63
CA GLY A 45 6.52 -1.86 1.15
C GLY A 45 6.81 -2.09 -0.33
N ALA A 46 6.35 -3.23 -0.85
CA ALA A 46 6.50 -3.55 -2.26
C ALA A 46 5.75 -2.53 -3.14
N PRO A 47 6.33 -2.10 -4.27
CA PRO A 47 5.65 -1.19 -5.20
C PRO A 47 4.38 -1.84 -5.77
N LYS A 48 3.39 -1.02 -6.12
CA LYS A 48 2.18 -1.48 -6.82
C LYS A 48 2.60 -2.17 -8.13
N GLY A 49 2.11 -3.38 -8.36
CA GLY A 49 2.47 -4.19 -9.55
C GLY A 49 3.72 -5.06 -9.38
N ASN A 50 4.29 -5.16 -8.18
CA ASN A 50 5.39 -6.09 -7.93
C ASN A 50 4.97 -7.55 -8.19
N ARG A 51 5.54 -8.16 -9.23
CA ARG A 51 5.33 -9.57 -9.59
C ARG A 51 5.95 -10.54 -8.60
N ASN A 52 6.98 -10.13 -7.86
CA ASN A 52 7.67 -10.95 -6.87
C ASN A 52 6.86 -11.17 -5.59
N ALA A 53 5.82 -10.36 -5.36
CA ALA A 53 4.92 -10.51 -4.21
C ALA A 53 3.74 -11.46 -4.50
N TRP A 54 3.68 -12.09 -5.68
CA TRP A 54 2.62 -13.02 -6.03
C TRP A 54 2.85 -14.36 -5.34
N LYS A 55 2.13 -14.62 -4.25
CA LYS A 55 2.13 -15.94 -3.59
C LYS A 55 1.56 -17.03 -4.51
N HIS A 56 0.55 -16.68 -5.30
CA HIS A 56 -0.07 -17.52 -6.32
C HIS A 56 -0.44 -16.65 -7.53
N GLY A 57 -0.42 -17.19 -8.75
CA GLY A 57 -0.69 -16.44 -9.99
C GLY A 57 -2.09 -15.81 -10.09
N GLY A 58 -3.01 -16.19 -9.20
CA GLY A 58 -4.41 -15.75 -9.22
C GLY A 58 -4.68 -14.27 -8.91
N ARG A 59 -3.64 -13.45 -8.68
CA ARG A 59 -3.76 -11.99 -8.46
C ARG A 59 -2.99 -11.17 -9.49
N SER A 60 -2.62 -11.77 -10.61
CA SER A 60 -2.13 -11.02 -11.76
C SER A 60 -3.21 -10.06 -12.28
N ARG A 61 -2.78 -8.99 -12.94
CA ARG A 61 -3.70 -8.04 -13.59
C ARG A 61 -4.64 -8.77 -14.57
N GLU A 62 -4.07 -9.65 -15.39
CA GLU A 62 -4.79 -10.48 -16.37
C GLU A 62 -5.84 -11.36 -15.70
N THR A 63 -5.51 -12.04 -14.61
CA THR A 63 -6.47 -12.88 -13.89
C THR A 63 -7.59 -12.06 -13.25
N ILE A 64 -7.29 -10.86 -12.73
CA ILE A 64 -8.32 -9.96 -12.19
C ILE A 64 -9.26 -9.50 -13.30
N GLU A 65 -8.72 -9.11 -14.47
CA GLU A 65 -9.53 -8.71 -15.63
C GLU A 65 -10.39 -9.87 -16.14
N MET A 66 -9.84 -11.08 -16.22
CA MET A 66 -10.59 -12.28 -16.61
C MET A 66 -11.75 -12.57 -15.64
N ARG A 67 -11.50 -12.50 -14.32
CA ARG A 67 -12.55 -12.68 -13.31
C ARG A 67 -13.67 -11.66 -13.43
N ARG A 68 -13.34 -10.40 -13.72
CA ARG A 68 -14.34 -9.35 -13.95
C ARG A 68 -15.20 -9.63 -15.18
N LYS A 69 -14.59 -10.11 -16.27
CA LYS A 69 -15.34 -10.50 -17.49
C LYS A 69 -16.28 -11.67 -17.20
N ILE A 70 -15.81 -12.71 -16.53
CA ILE A 70 -16.64 -13.86 -16.16
C ILE A 70 -17.79 -13.43 -15.25
N ALA A 71 -17.53 -12.58 -14.24
CA ALA A 71 -18.56 -12.08 -13.36
C ALA A 71 -19.64 -11.28 -14.10
N ARG A 72 -19.25 -10.46 -15.08
CA ARG A 72 -20.18 -9.73 -15.95
C ARG A 72 -21.04 -10.69 -16.76
N LEU A 73 -20.42 -11.65 -17.43
CA LEU A 73 -21.13 -12.67 -18.21
C LEU A 73 -22.12 -13.45 -17.33
N ASN A 74 -21.73 -13.84 -16.13
CA ASN A 74 -22.60 -14.53 -15.19
C ASN A 74 -23.79 -13.67 -14.72
N CYS A 75 -23.60 -12.35 -14.57
CA CYS A 75 -24.70 -11.43 -14.30
C CYS A 75 -25.68 -11.41 -15.48
N GLU A 76 -25.17 -11.15 -16.68
CA GLU A 76 -25.98 -11.11 -17.92
C GLU A 76 -26.74 -12.42 -18.17
N MET A 77 -26.13 -13.56 -17.84
CA MET A 77 -26.79 -14.86 -17.97
C MET A 77 -27.92 -15.04 -16.96
N ARG A 78 -27.79 -14.53 -15.73
CA ARG A 78 -28.85 -14.59 -14.71
C ARG A 78 -30.02 -13.67 -15.10
N ASP A 79 -29.72 -12.44 -15.48
CA ASP A 79 -30.73 -11.45 -15.89
C ASP A 79 -31.54 -11.89 -17.12
N ARG A 80 -31.04 -12.83 -17.92
CA ARG A 80 -31.76 -13.42 -19.06
C ARG A 80 -32.64 -14.61 -18.70
N LEU A 81 -32.36 -15.25 -17.56
CA LEU A 81 -33.08 -16.45 -17.09
C LEU A 81 -34.19 -16.09 -16.10
N ASP A 82 -34.13 -14.90 -15.51
CA ASP A 82 -35.22 -14.24 -14.76
C ASP A 82 -36.21 -13.56 -15.73
#